data_AF-A0ABD0LB44-F1
#
_entry.id   AF-A0ABD0LB44-F1
#
_cell.length_a   1.000
_cell.length_b   1.000
_cell.length_c   1.000
_cell.angle_alpha   90.00
_cell.angle_beta   90.00
_cell.angle_gamma   90.00
#
_symmetry.space_group_name_H-M   'P 1'
#
loop_
_entity.id
_entity.type
_entity.pdbx_description
1 polymer ?
#
loop_
_entity_poly.entity_id
_entity_poly.type
_entity_poly.pdbx_seq_one_letter_code
_entity_poly.pdbx_strand_id
1 'polypeptide(L)'
;MWALPLTLAACLLAGGRAYFFESGYTHHYTYKAENDLLGQGNITTILKFQVSAVNETENGHRLHSLTVDSLVQFMKGGPVMNNPHGWDLTKTFLFVVDDTGGVRLVHCHPEDHEELLVIKKAMVSVFSVHVKIKYDEKEWVYKAEETDHLGRLEHSYRAQRTATGLKLERNFSSFDDAHRFHEKTLHYDHHGTLHKAETKDRVHLKDRLPPPEKT
;
A
#
# COMPACT_ATOMS: atom_id res chain seq x y z
N MET A 1 -8.22 48.04 -30.21
CA MET A 1 -7.03 47.15 -30.06
C MET A 1 -7.41 46.02 -29.12
N TRP A 2 -7.43 44.80 -29.65
CA TRP A 2 -7.73 43.58 -28.90
C TRP A 2 -6.42 43.07 -28.27
N ALA A 3 -6.45 42.71 -26.98
CA ALA A 3 -5.49 41.78 -26.41
C ALA A 3 -6.24 40.92 -25.39
N LEU A 4 -6.42 39.65 -25.76
CA LEU A 4 -6.96 38.57 -24.95
C LEU A 4 -6.08 38.28 -23.72
N PRO A 5 -6.65 37.69 -22.65
CA PRO A 5 -5.90 37.23 -21.49
C PRO A 5 -5.11 35.96 -21.84
N LEU A 6 -3.81 35.95 -21.52
CA LEU A 6 -2.99 34.74 -21.61
C LEU A 6 -3.28 33.86 -20.39
N THR A 7 -4.21 32.94 -20.54
CA THR A 7 -4.31 31.72 -19.75
C THR A 7 -3.15 30.79 -20.14
N LEU A 8 -2.12 30.68 -19.29
CA LEU A 8 -1.18 29.56 -19.40
C LEU A 8 -1.59 28.45 -18.41
N ALA A 9 -2.57 27.67 -18.86
CA ALA A 9 -2.78 26.32 -18.39
C ALA A 9 -1.60 25.46 -18.89
N ALA A 10 -0.64 25.17 -18.01
CA ALA A 10 0.45 24.24 -18.29
C ALA A 10 0.91 23.49 -17.03
N CYS A 11 -0.04 23.03 -16.21
CA CYS A 11 0.17 21.80 -15.42
C CYS A 11 -0.35 20.63 -16.26
N LEU A 12 0.34 20.36 -17.37
CA LEU A 12 0.20 19.12 -18.11
C LEU A 12 0.69 18.00 -17.20
N LEU A 13 -0.24 17.35 -16.50
CA LEU A 13 -0.08 16.00 -15.96
C LEU A 13 0.15 15.05 -17.15
N ALA A 14 1.37 15.07 -17.68
CA ALA A 14 1.84 14.16 -18.70
C ALA A 14 2.06 12.78 -18.06
N GLY A 15 1.26 11.81 -18.51
CA GLY A 15 1.40 10.39 -18.18
C GLY A 15 0.46 9.93 -17.09
N GLY A 16 -0.27 8.86 -17.36
CA GLY A 16 -1.09 8.11 -16.40
C GLY A 16 -0.24 7.45 -15.32
N ARG A 17 0.49 8.24 -14.54
CA ARG A 17 1.42 7.79 -13.52
C ARG A 17 0.64 7.45 -12.26
N ALA A 18 0.66 6.18 -11.88
CA ALA A 18 0.31 5.76 -10.54
C ALA A 18 1.19 6.50 -9.53
N TYR A 19 0.57 6.99 -8.44
CA TYR A 19 1.21 7.42 -7.20
C TYR A 19 2.43 8.38 -7.31
N PHE A 20 2.34 9.58 -6.75
CA PHE A 20 3.45 10.54 -6.73
C PHE A 20 3.98 10.74 -5.29
N PHE A 21 5.17 10.20 -5.00
CA PHE A 21 6.04 10.77 -3.97
C PHE A 21 6.82 11.89 -4.63
N GLU A 22 6.51 13.14 -4.30
CA GLU A 22 7.19 14.30 -4.89
C GLU A 22 8.71 14.23 -4.67
N SER A 23 9.47 14.40 -5.75
CA SER A 23 10.94 14.35 -5.71
C SER A 23 11.49 15.51 -4.89
N GLY A 24 12.46 15.21 -4.02
CA GLY A 24 13.05 16.19 -3.11
C GLY A 24 12.29 16.39 -1.80
N TYR A 25 11.14 15.72 -1.61
CA TYR A 25 10.39 15.75 -0.36
C TYR A 25 10.46 14.41 0.37
N THR A 26 10.39 14.49 1.70
CA THR A 26 10.22 13.35 2.59
C THR A 26 8.79 13.34 3.10
N HIS A 27 8.09 12.23 2.86
CA HIS A 27 6.69 12.05 3.21
C HIS A 27 6.60 11.27 4.51
N HIS A 28 5.92 11.84 5.52
CA HIS A 28 5.79 11.25 6.85
C HIS A 28 4.41 10.62 7.02
N TYR A 29 4.38 9.37 7.46
CA TYR A 29 3.16 8.59 7.61
C TYR A 29 3.05 8.00 9.01
N THR A 30 1.80 7.79 9.43
CA THR A 30 1.47 6.93 10.56
C THR A 30 0.72 5.72 10.06
N TYR A 31 1.28 4.54 10.30
CA TYR A 31 0.64 3.25 10.04
C TYR A 31 0.01 2.73 11.33
N LYS A 32 -1.21 2.23 11.24
CA LYS A 32 -1.90 1.55 12.33
C LYS A 32 -2.49 0.26 11.81
N ALA A 33 -2.13 -0.86 12.42
CA ALA A 33 -2.73 -2.16 12.20
C ALA A 33 -3.37 -2.68 13.49
N GLU A 34 -4.58 -3.20 13.39
CA GLU A 34 -5.26 -3.93 14.45
C GLU A 34 -5.43 -5.36 13.96
N ASN A 35 -4.82 -6.31 14.69
CA ASN A 35 -4.82 -7.72 14.32
C ASN A 35 -5.64 -8.52 15.32
N ASP A 36 -6.67 -9.19 14.81
CA ASP A 36 -7.51 -10.11 15.57
C ASP A 36 -7.07 -11.54 15.26
N LEU A 37 -6.37 -12.16 16.20
CA LEU A 37 -5.92 -13.56 16.10
C LEU A 37 -6.81 -14.43 16.98
N LEU A 38 -7.42 -15.48 16.40
CA LEU A 38 -8.24 -16.43 17.15
C LEU A 38 -7.43 -17.03 18.30
N GLY A 39 -7.94 -16.88 19.53
CA GLY A 39 -7.30 -17.40 20.75
C GLY A 39 -6.21 -16.49 21.34
N GLN A 40 -5.92 -15.34 20.74
CA GLN A 40 -5.06 -14.30 21.29
C GLN A 40 -5.84 -12.98 21.45
N GLY A 41 -5.38 -12.09 22.32
CA GLY A 41 -5.96 -10.75 22.41
C GLY A 41 -5.54 -9.88 21.23
N ASN A 42 -6.38 -8.91 20.86
CA ASN A 42 -6.13 -8.04 19.71
C ASN A 42 -4.83 -7.25 19.90
N ILE A 43 -3.92 -7.39 18.93
CA ILE A 43 -2.63 -6.68 18.94
C ILE A 43 -2.75 -5.47 18.03
N THR A 44 -2.52 -4.28 18.59
CA THR A 44 -2.41 -3.05 17.83
C THR A 44 -0.94 -2.71 17.61
N THR A 45 -0.55 -2.51 16.36
CA THR A 45 0.77 -2.04 15.97
C THR A 45 0.64 -0.65 15.38
N ILE A 46 1.41 0.31 15.90
CA ILE A 46 1.51 1.68 15.37
C ILE A 46 2.96 1.92 14.96
N LEU A 47 3.16 2.39 13.72
CA LEU A 47 4.46 2.84 13.23
C LEU A 47 4.39 4.27 12.74
N LYS A 48 5.50 4.99 12.92
CA LYS A 48 5.78 6.23 12.19
C LYS A 48 6.94 5.95 11.25
N PHE A 49 6.79 6.35 10.00
CA PHE A 49 7.78 6.06 8.97
C PHE A 49 7.81 7.17 7.93
N GLN A 50 8.91 7.17 7.19
CA GLN A 50 9.21 8.15 6.17
C GLN A 50 9.41 7.46 4.84
N VAL A 51 8.94 8.08 3.77
CA VAL A 51 9.23 7.66 2.41
C VAL A 51 9.83 8.83 1.63
N SER A 52 10.94 8.57 0.94
CA SER A 52 11.57 9.56 0.06
C SER A 52 11.82 8.94 -1.32
N ALA A 53 11.64 9.74 -2.37
CA ALA A 53 12.04 9.35 -3.72
C ALA A 53 13.57 9.39 -3.84
N VAL A 54 14.15 8.34 -4.44
CA VAL A 54 15.60 8.19 -4.62
C VAL A 54 15.97 8.40 -6.08
N ASN A 55 15.29 7.70 -7.00
CA ASN A 55 15.58 7.77 -8.43
C ASN A 55 14.34 7.40 -9.27
N GLU A 56 14.29 7.82 -10.53
CA GLU A 56 13.27 7.45 -11.51
C GLU A 56 13.96 6.99 -12.80
N THR A 57 13.51 5.87 -13.37
CA THR A 57 13.99 5.38 -14.66
C THR A 57 13.18 5.97 -15.81
N GLU A 58 13.74 5.97 -17.03
CA GLU A 58 13.03 6.43 -18.23
C GLU A 58 11.72 5.66 -18.49
N ASN A 59 11.64 4.40 -18.05
CA ASN A 59 10.46 3.55 -18.17
C ASN A 59 9.40 3.83 -17.08
N GLY A 60 9.58 4.88 -16.27
CA GLY A 60 8.63 5.27 -15.24
C GLY A 60 8.70 4.47 -13.94
N HIS A 61 9.71 3.60 -13.76
CA HIS A 61 9.92 2.92 -12.49
C HIS A 61 10.57 3.88 -11.49
N ARG A 62 10.08 3.90 -10.26
CA ARG A 62 10.54 4.83 -9.23
C ARG A 62 11.07 4.08 -8.03
N LEU A 63 12.32 4.37 -7.68
CA LEU A 63 12.99 3.84 -6.49
C LEU A 63 12.69 4.75 -5.30
N HIS A 64 12.26 4.13 -4.20
CA HIS A 64 11.94 4.81 -2.96
C HIS A 64 12.71 4.19 -1.79
N SER A 65 13.04 5.03 -0.82
CA SER A 65 13.59 4.61 0.47
C SER A 65 12.54 4.75 1.56
N LEU A 66 12.36 3.70 2.37
CA LEU A 66 11.58 3.71 3.59
C LEU A 66 12.49 3.67 4.81
N THR A 67 12.20 4.53 5.79
CA THR A 67 12.85 4.55 7.10
C THR A 67 11.79 4.52 8.20
N VAL A 68 12.01 3.78 9.27
CA VAL A 68 11.07 3.67 10.39
C VAL A 68 11.56 4.54 11.54
N ASP A 69 10.73 5.51 11.94
CA ASP A 69 11.07 6.44 13.03
C ASP A 69 10.74 5.83 14.40
N SER A 70 9.61 5.11 14.47
CA SER A 70 9.15 4.51 15.73
C SER A 70 8.22 3.33 15.47
N LEU A 71 8.28 2.34 16.37
CA LEU A 71 7.40 1.18 16.41
C LEU A 71 6.84 1.03 17.83
N VAL A 72 5.51 0.93 17.93
CA VAL A 72 4.79 0.74 19.18
C VAL A 72 3.80 -0.42 19.02
N GLN A 73 3.77 -1.31 20.00
CA GLN A 73 2.82 -2.42 20.05
C GLN A 73 2.14 -2.50 21.40
N PHE A 74 0.84 -2.80 21.39
CA PHE A 74 0.06 -2.99 22.61
C PHE A 74 -1.15 -3.87 22.37
N MET A 75 -1.58 -4.56 23.43
CA MET A 75 -2.88 -5.22 23.48
C MET A 75 -3.89 -4.29 24.17
N LYS A 76 -5.18 -4.39 23.83
CA LYS A 76 -6.22 -3.58 24.47
C LYS A 76 -6.22 -3.78 26.00
N GLY A 77 -5.93 -2.71 26.75
CA GLY A 77 -5.81 -2.75 28.21
C GLY A 77 -4.48 -3.28 28.75
N GLY A 78 -3.54 -3.64 27.87
CA GLY A 78 -2.18 -4.04 28.21
C GLY A 78 -1.18 -2.87 28.19
N PRO A 79 0.07 -3.11 28.61
CA PRO A 79 1.12 -2.10 28.54
C PRO A 79 1.49 -1.74 27.09
N VAL A 80 1.92 -0.50 26.90
CA VAL A 80 2.45 -0.02 25.63
C VAL A 80 3.94 -0.34 25.55
N MET A 81 4.35 -1.10 24.53
CA MET A 81 5.73 -1.50 24.31
C MET A 81 6.33 -0.73 23.13
N ASN A 82 7.35 0.06 23.39
CA ASN A 82 8.12 0.75 22.35
C ASN A 82 9.25 -0.17 21.89
N ASN A 83 9.29 -0.47 20.59
CA ASN A 83 10.30 -1.34 19.97
C ASN A 83 10.61 -2.58 20.86
N PRO A 84 9.63 -3.48 21.07
CA PRO A 84 9.70 -4.51 22.11
C PRO A 84 10.92 -5.43 22.01
N HIS A 85 11.47 -5.58 20.81
CA HIS A 85 12.63 -6.43 20.53
C HIS A 85 13.95 -5.65 20.39
N GLY A 86 13.93 -4.32 20.57
CA GLY A 86 15.13 -3.48 20.49
C GLY A 86 15.78 -3.44 19.11
N TRP A 87 14.99 -3.58 18.04
CA TRP A 87 15.51 -3.60 16.66
C TRP A 87 16.13 -2.27 16.24
N ASP A 88 17.12 -2.33 15.35
CA ASP A 88 17.64 -1.15 14.67
C ASP A 88 16.67 -0.71 13.55
N LEU A 89 15.85 0.30 13.85
CA LEU A 89 14.85 0.84 12.92
C LEU A 89 15.44 1.76 11.84
N THR A 90 16.72 2.14 11.98
CA THR A 90 17.40 3.10 11.08
C THR A 90 17.83 2.48 9.75
N LYS A 91 17.82 1.14 9.66
CA LYS A 91 18.23 0.41 8.47
C LYS A 91 17.31 0.70 7.29
N THR A 92 17.92 1.16 6.20
CA THR A 92 17.22 1.53 4.97
C THR A 92 16.52 0.34 4.32
N PHE A 93 15.30 0.56 3.85
CA PHE A 93 14.53 -0.40 3.09
C PHE A 93 14.17 0.19 1.72
N LEU A 94 14.56 -0.46 0.63
CA LEU A 94 14.34 0.08 -0.73
C LEU A 94 13.29 -0.71 -1.49
N PHE A 95 12.36 0.00 -2.11
CA PHE A 95 11.33 -0.59 -2.95
C PHE A 95 11.13 0.24 -4.22
N VAL A 96 10.66 -0.43 -5.27
CA VAL A 96 10.32 0.20 -6.54
C VAL A 96 8.81 0.17 -6.73
N VAL A 97 8.27 1.30 -7.19
CA VAL A 97 6.92 1.39 -7.77
C VAL A 97 7.10 1.36 -9.28
N ASP A 98 6.45 0.40 -9.96
CA ASP A 98 6.45 0.34 -11.43
C ASP A 98 5.50 1.38 -12.05
N ASP A 99 5.50 1.48 -13.37
CA ASP A 99 4.70 2.43 -14.14
C ASP A 99 3.18 2.20 -13.98
N THR A 100 2.78 0.99 -13.59
CA THR A 100 1.38 0.64 -13.31
C THR A 100 0.95 0.86 -11.87
N GLY A 101 1.91 1.06 -10.95
CA GLY A 101 1.71 1.25 -9.51
C GLY A 101 1.91 -0.02 -8.67
N GLY A 102 2.38 -1.10 -9.28
CA GLY A 102 2.81 -2.30 -8.60
C GLY A 102 4.08 -2.05 -7.79
N VAL A 103 4.18 -2.66 -6.60
CA VAL A 103 5.35 -2.50 -5.73
C VAL A 103 6.21 -3.74 -5.72
N ARG A 104 7.51 -3.56 -5.92
CA ARG A 104 8.52 -4.61 -5.87
C ARG A 104 9.59 -4.26 -4.84
N LEU A 105 9.88 -5.22 -3.96
CA LEU A 105 11.00 -5.11 -3.03
C LEU A 105 12.33 -5.17 -3.80
N VAL A 106 13.25 -4.27 -3.47
CA VAL A 106 14.59 -4.20 -4.10
C VAL A 106 15.69 -4.55 -3.12
N HIS A 107 15.63 -4.01 -1.89
CA HIS A 107 16.67 -4.24 -0.90
C HIS A 107 16.11 -4.26 0.52
N CYS A 108 16.57 -5.24 1.29
CA CYS A 108 16.45 -5.29 2.74
C CYS A 108 17.85 -5.42 3.35
N HIS A 109 18.06 -4.77 4.50
CA HIS A 109 19.34 -4.86 5.19
C HIS A 109 19.53 -6.28 5.74
N PRO A 110 20.72 -6.91 5.62
CA PRO A 110 20.94 -8.30 6.06
C PRO A 110 20.79 -8.50 7.57
N GLU A 111 20.93 -7.42 8.35
CA GLU A 111 20.73 -7.43 9.81
C GLU A 111 19.27 -7.17 10.23
N ASP A 112 18.37 -6.85 9.29
CA ASP A 112 16.96 -6.71 9.64
C ASP A 112 16.40 -8.08 10.04
N HIS A 113 15.82 -8.15 11.23
CA HIS A 113 15.11 -9.35 11.70
C HIS A 113 13.90 -9.67 10.81
N GLU A 114 13.59 -10.95 10.62
CA GLU A 114 12.51 -11.41 9.75
C GLU A 114 11.16 -10.77 10.08
N GLU A 115 10.83 -10.62 11.37
CA GLU A 115 9.59 -9.99 11.83
C GLU A 115 9.52 -8.50 11.46
N LEU A 116 10.63 -7.77 11.61
CA LEU A 116 10.73 -6.38 11.18
C LEU A 116 10.59 -6.28 9.64
N LEU A 117 11.17 -7.22 8.90
CA LEU A 117 11.01 -7.29 7.45
C LEU A 117 9.56 -7.52 7.04
N VAL A 118 8.82 -8.38 7.75
CA VAL A 118 7.38 -8.58 7.50
C VAL A 118 6.61 -7.28 7.71
N ILE A 119 6.91 -6.53 8.78
CA ILE A 119 6.27 -5.24 9.05
C ILE A 119 6.63 -4.21 7.96
N LYS A 120 7.91 -4.11 7.57
CA LYS A 120 8.35 -3.21 6.47
C LYS A 120 7.67 -3.56 5.14
N LYS A 121 7.58 -4.85 4.81
CA LYS A 121 6.84 -5.34 3.62
C LYS A 121 5.35 -4.98 3.70
N ALA A 122 4.72 -5.11 4.87
CA ALA A 122 3.32 -4.75 5.07
C ALA A 122 3.07 -3.25 4.91
N MET A 123 3.99 -2.38 5.34
CA MET A 123 3.88 -0.94 5.09
C MET A 123 4.00 -0.62 3.60
N VAL A 124 4.99 -1.21 2.93
CA VAL A 124 5.24 -0.96 1.52
C VAL A 124 4.11 -1.53 0.63
N SER A 125 3.48 -2.63 1.03
CA SER A 125 2.34 -3.20 0.31
C SER A 125 1.11 -2.30 0.31
N VAL A 126 0.98 -1.35 1.24
CA VAL A 126 -0.08 -0.33 1.23
C VAL A 126 -0.04 0.45 -0.08
N PHE A 127 1.17 0.80 -0.55
CA PHE A 127 1.39 1.57 -1.77
C PHE A 127 1.17 0.77 -3.06
N SER A 128 1.11 -0.56 -2.98
CA SER A 128 0.89 -1.43 -4.15
C SER A 128 -0.55 -1.34 -4.63
N VAL A 129 -0.75 -0.72 -5.79
CA VAL A 129 -2.07 -0.53 -6.38
C VAL A 129 -1.99 -0.18 -7.87
N HIS A 130 -2.81 -0.82 -8.69
CA HIS A 130 -2.90 -0.47 -10.12
C HIS A 130 -3.79 0.75 -10.32
N VAL A 131 -3.26 1.83 -10.89
CA VAL A 131 -4.03 3.05 -11.18
C VAL A 131 -4.26 3.19 -12.68
N LYS A 132 -5.54 3.17 -13.09
CA LYS A 132 -5.95 3.54 -14.46
C LYS A 132 -6.72 4.84 -14.39
N ILE A 133 -6.20 5.93 -14.96
CA ILE A 133 -6.87 7.24 -14.98
C ILE A 133 -7.80 7.31 -16.20
N LYS A 134 -9.07 7.69 -15.99
CA LYS A 134 -9.97 8.13 -17.06
C LYS A 134 -10.29 9.62 -16.89
N TYR A 135 -9.99 10.43 -17.89
CA TYR A 135 -10.11 11.89 -17.80
C TYR A 135 -11.56 12.38 -17.87
N ASP A 136 -12.38 11.70 -18.67
CA ASP A 136 -13.75 12.15 -18.97
C ASP A 136 -14.82 11.55 -18.04
N GLU A 137 -14.42 10.66 -17.13
CA GLU A 137 -15.31 9.98 -16.20
C GLU A 137 -15.11 10.50 -14.76
N LYS A 138 -16.22 10.80 -14.08
CA LYS A 138 -16.20 11.13 -12.65
C LYS A 138 -15.94 9.89 -11.78
N GLU A 139 -16.37 8.74 -12.25
CA GLU A 139 -16.23 7.46 -11.59
C GLU A 139 -16.11 6.36 -12.65
N TRP A 140 -15.25 5.37 -12.43
CA TRP A 140 -15.08 4.24 -13.33
C TRP A 140 -14.65 2.98 -12.59
N VAL A 141 -14.97 1.83 -13.20
CA VAL A 141 -14.65 0.49 -12.67
C VAL A 141 -13.78 -0.24 -13.68
N TYR A 142 -12.80 -0.99 -13.21
CA TYR A 142 -11.94 -1.82 -14.05
C TYR A 142 -11.40 -3.03 -13.29
N LYS A 143 -10.79 -3.94 -14.03
CA LYS A 143 -10.04 -5.07 -13.49
C LYS A 143 -8.55 -4.94 -13.82
N ALA A 144 -7.72 -5.48 -12.96
CA ALA A 144 -6.28 -5.59 -13.19
C ALA A 144 -5.77 -6.90 -12.59
N GLU A 145 -4.84 -7.55 -13.30
CA GLU A 145 -4.11 -8.69 -12.76
C GLU A 145 -2.91 -8.18 -11.97
N GLU A 146 -2.74 -8.73 -10.77
CA GLU A 146 -1.59 -8.46 -9.91
C GLU A 146 -0.89 -9.77 -9.60
N THR A 147 0.43 -9.71 -9.43
CA THR A 147 1.19 -10.87 -8.96
C THR A 147 1.54 -10.67 -7.49
N ASP A 148 1.12 -11.60 -6.64
CA ASP A 148 1.52 -11.67 -5.24
C ASP A 148 2.25 -12.99 -4.93
N HIS A 149 2.44 -13.26 -3.64
CA HIS A 149 3.12 -14.48 -3.17
C HIS A 149 2.34 -15.78 -3.45
N LEU A 150 1.09 -15.71 -3.90
CA LEU A 150 0.24 -16.84 -4.29
C LEU A 150 0.15 -17.03 -5.80
N GLY A 151 0.68 -16.08 -6.58
CA GLY A 151 0.61 -16.09 -8.04
C GLY A 151 -0.17 -14.91 -8.59
N ARG A 152 -0.78 -15.09 -9.76
CA ARG A 152 -1.52 -14.03 -10.45
C ARG A 152 -2.97 -14.04 -10.01
N LEU A 153 -3.46 -12.90 -9.53
CA LEU A 153 -4.81 -12.71 -9.03
C LEU A 153 -5.47 -11.54 -9.75
N GLU A 154 -6.73 -11.68 -10.11
CA GLU A 154 -7.52 -10.58 -10.69
C GLU A 154 -8.19 -9.77 -9.57
N HIS A 155 -7.93 -8.46 -9.56
CA HIS A 155 -8.51 -7.52 -8.61
C HIS A 155 -9.55 -6.63 -9.29
N SER A 156 -10.62 -6.31 -8.57
CA SER A 156 -11.64 -5.35 -9.02
C SER A 156 -11.35 -3.98 -8.43
N TYR A 157 -11.43 -2.96 -9.28
CA TYR A 157 -11.11 -1.59 -8.96
C TYR A 157 -12.27 -0.65 -9.23
N ARG A 158 -12.47 0.32 -8.34
CA ARG A 158 -13.39 1.43 -8.52
C ARG A 158 -12.68 2.73 -8.18
N ALA A 159 -12.64 3.64 -9.13
CA ALA A 159 -11.97 4.93 -8.98
C ALA A 159 -13.01 6.06 -9.09
N GLN A 160 -12.86 7.09 -8.27
CA GLN A 160 -13.79 8.20 -8.19
C GLN A 160 -13.02 9.51 -7.98
N ARG A 161 -13.31 10.53 -8.80
CA ARG A 161 -12.82 11.89 -8.57
C ARG A 161 -13.55 12.50 -7.39
N THR A 162 -12.81 13.02 -6.42
CA THR A 162 -13.35 13.72 -5.25
C THR A 162 -13.02 15.21 -5.34
N ALA A 163 -13.62 16.01 -4.45
CA ALA A 163 -13.29 17.43 -4.35
C ALA A 163 -11.83 17.70 -3.96
N THR A 164 -11.13 16.68 -3.42
CA THR A 164 -9.76 16.79 -2.92
C THR A 164 -8.74 16.03 -3.78
N GLY A 165 -9.17 15.28 -4.80
CA GLY A 165 -8.29 14.45 -5.62
C GLY A 165 -8.98 13.19 -6.13
N LEU A 166 -8.44 12.01 -5.79
CA LEU A 166 -8.91 10.71 -6.28
C LEU A 166 -9.13 9.73 -5.12
N LYS A 167 -10.27 9.06 -5.10
CA LYS A 167 -10.54 7.88 -4.28
C LYS A 167 -10.40 6.63 -5.14
N LEU A 168 -9.67 5.63 -4.66
CA LEU A 168 -9.49 4.34 -5.32
C LEU A 168 -9.83 3.20 -4.36
N GLU A 169 -10.74 2.33 -4.75
CA GLU A 169 -11.18 1.15 -4.02
C GLU A 169 -10.70 -0.09 -4.80
N ARG A 170 -10.00 -1.01 -4.13
CA ARG A 170 -9.52 -2.29 -4.66
C ARG A 170 -10.12 -3.40 -3.82
N ASN A 171 -10.72 -4.38 -4.49
CA ASN A 171 -11.37 -5.51 -3.84
C ASN A 171 -10.89 -6.83 -4.45
N PHE A 172 -10.69 -7.82 -3.59
CA PHE A 172 -10.37 -9.18 -3.98
C PHE A 172 -10.98 -10.20 -3.02
N SER A 173 -11.47 -11.29 -3.59
CA SER A 173 -11.92 -12.45 -2.86
C SER A 173 -11.53 -13.73 -3.60
N SER A 174 -10.97 -14.71 -2.89
CA SER A 174 -10.73 -16.06 -3.42
C SER A 174 -11.28 -17.11 -2.45
N PHE A 175 -11.69 -18.24 -3.01
CA PHE A 175 -12.30 -19.36 -2.31
C PHE A 175 -11.55 -20.69 -2.52
N ASP A 176 -10.34 -20.68 -3.09
CA ASP A 176 -9.67 -21.92 -3.52
C ASP A 176 -9.08 -22.70 -2.34
N ASP A 177 -7.97 -22.23 -1.76
CA ASP A 177 -7.31 -22.92 -0.65
C ASP A 177 -7.71 -22.39 0.73
N ALA A 178 -8.05 -21.11 0.80
CA ALA A 178 -8.53 -20.41 1.97
C ALA A 178 -9.52 -19.34 1.50
N HIS A 179 -10.52 -19.02 2.32
CA HIS A 179 -11.40 -17.90 2.00
C HIS A 179 -10.65 -16.62 2.36
N ARG A 180 -10.16 -15.92 1.34
CA ARG A 180 -9.40 -14.68 1.48
C ARG A 180 -10.26 -13.53 1.03
N PHE A 181 -10.23 -12.46 1.79
CA PHE A 181 -10.93 -11.22 1.49
C PHE A 181 -9.99 -10.06 1.76
N HIS A 182 -9.82 -9.21 0.76
CA HIS A 182 -8.96 -8.04 0.82
C HIS A 182 -9.70 -6.84 0.23
N GLU A 183 -9.92 -5.83 1.06
CA GLU A 183 -10.42 -4.51 0.64
C GLU A 183 -9.34 -3.47 0.93
N LYS A 184 -9.09 -2.60 -0.03
CA LYS A 184 -8.20 -1.47 0.13
C LYS A 184 -8.86 -0.21 -0.42
N THR A 185 -8.86 0.86 0.36
CA THR A 185 -9.30 2.18 -0.06
C THR A 185 -8.14 3.15 0.06
N LEU A 186 -7.86 3.90 -1.01
CA LEU A 186 -6.80 4.90 -1.08
C LEU A 186 -7.38 6.25 -1.44
N HIS A 187 -6.85 7.30 -0.81
CA HIS A 187 -7.19 8.68 -1.07
C HIS A 187 -5.94 9.45 -1.47
N TYR A 188 -5.98 9.98 -2.69
CA TYR A 188 -4.95 10.83 -3.25
C TYR A 188 -5.41 12.27 -3.28
N ASP A 189 -4.46 13.18 -3.13
CA ASP A 189 -4.68 14.60 -3.38
C ASP A 189 -4.67 14.93 -4.88
N HIS A 190 -4.77 16.21 -5.22
CA HIS A 190 -4.70 16.69 -6.60
C HIS A 190 -3.30 16.54 -7.25
N HIS A 191 -2.26 16.36 -6.43
CA HIS A 191 -0.89 16.15 -6.89
C HIS A 191 -0.56 14.66 -7.11
N GLY A 192 -1.47 13.76 -6.71
CA GLY A 192 -1.27 12.31 -6.79
C GLY A 192 -0.53 11.73 -5.57
N THR A 193 -0.36 12.51 -4.50
CA THR A 193 0.22 12.07 -3.23
C THR A 193 -0.84 11.31 -2.43
N LEU A 194 -0.49 10.14 -1.89
CA LEU A 194 -1.39 9.41 -1.02
C LEU A 194 -1.48 10.10 0.34
N HIS A 195 -2.69 10.51 0.69
CA HIS A 195 -3.01 11.11 1.99
C HIS A 195 -3.48 10.08 3.01
N LYS A 196 -4.22 9.07 2.55
CA LYS A 196 -4.81 8.06 3.42
C LYS A 196 -4.98 6.76 2.68
N ALA A 197 -4.65 5.65 3.34
CA ALA A 197 -5.05 4.33 2.91
C ALA A 197 -5.65 3.55 4.07
N GLU A 198 -6.66 2.75 3.76
CA GLU A 198 -7.32 1.83 4.68
C GLU A 198 -7.31 0.46 4.03
N THR A 199 -6.99 -0.57 4.79
CA THR A 199 -6.95 -1.95 4.31
C THR A 199 -7.62 -2.86 5.31
N LYS A 200 -8.42 -3.79 4.81
CA LYS A 200 -9.11 -4.80 5.60
C LYS A 200 -8.84 -6.17 5.00
N ASP A 201 -8.18 -6.99 5.79
CA ASP A 201 -7.79 -8.35 5.45
C ASP A 201 -8.54 -9.36 6.30
N ARG A 202 -9.04 -10.42 5.66
CA ARG A 202 -9.56 -11.61 6.35
C ARG A 202 -9.08 -12.85 5.62
N VAL A 203 -8.58 -13.81 6.39
CA VAL A 203 -8.19 -15.12 5.90
C VAL A 203 -8.84 -16.17 6.78
N HIS A 204 -9.71 -16.98 6.20
CA HIS A 204 -10.30 -18.15 6.86
C HIS A 204 -9.70 -19.41 6.25
N LEU A 205 -9.00 -20.18 7.07
CA LEU A 205 -8.49 -21.50 6.66
C LEU A 205 -9.67 -22.47 6.52
N LYS A 206 -9.66 -23.29 5.48
CA LYS A 206 -10.66 -24.36 5.33
C LYS A 206 -10.34 -25.49 6.32
N ASP A 207 -11.35 -25.97 7.03
CA ASP A 207 -11.21 -27.20 7.82
C ASP A 207 -10.91 -28.38 6.89
N ARG A 208 -9.68 -28.86 6.92
CA ARG A 208 -9.31 -30.13 6.28
C ARG A 208 -9.64 -31.26 7.25
N LEU A 209 -10.91 -31.66 7.32
CA LEU A 209 -11.22 -33.00 7.83
C LEU A 209 -10.68 -34.02 6.82
N PRO A 210 -9.98 -35.08 7.26
CA PRO A 210 -9.63 -36.17 6.36
C PRO A 210 -10.91 -36.73 5.74
N PRO A 211 -10.88 -37.17 4.46
CA PRO A 211 -12.04 -37.84 3.87
C PRO A 211 -12.43 -39.03 4.76
N PRO A 212 -13.74 -39.30 4.95
CA PRO A 212 -14.16 -40.45 5.73
C PRO A 212 -13.54 -41.71 5.14
N GLU A 213 -12.90 -42.52 5.99
CA GLU A 213 -12.46 -43.85 5.60
C GLU A 213 -13.67 -44.59 5.04
N LYS A 214 -13.54 -45.10 3.80
CA LYS A 214 -14.55 -45.96 3.21
C LYS A 214 -14.57 -47.25 4.04
N THR A 215 -15.57 -47.38 4.92
CA THR A 215 -15.95 -48.66 5.56
C THR A 215 -16.50 -49.62 4.52
#